data_AF-A0AA46QGN3-F1
#
_entry.id   AF-A0AA46QGN3-F1
#
_cell.length_a   1.000
_cell.length_b   1.000
_cell.length_c   1.000
_cell.angle_alpha   90.00
_cell.angle_beta   90.00
_cell.angle_gamma   90.00
#
_symmetry.space_group_name_H-M   'P 1'
#
loop_
_entity.id
_entity.type
_entity.pdbx_description
1 polymer ?
#
loop_
_entity_poly.entity_id
_entity_poly.type
_entity_poly.pdbx_seq_one_letter_code
_entity_poly.pdbx_strand_id
1 'polypeptide(L)'
;MGASLPDQKPNGAAEEIAHTYHDGTSRVLYDTNIERPYPDGKLIVSRTDLDGMLTHVNDAFVEISGYSEDELIGQPQSILRHPDMPRAAYKDLWDTVQAGNKWHGYVKNLCKDGSHYWVYATVVPNVRRGETVGYTSVRRKPSRSKIEAATVQYAQMNQNEEG
;
A
#
# COMPACT_ATOMS: atom_id res chain seq x y z
N MET A 1 15.77 -11.42 10.57
CA MET A 1 15.56 -10.39 11.60
C MET A 1 15.19 -9.12 10.87
N GLY A 2 13.88 -8.89 10.63
CA GLY A 2 13.41 -7.69 9.94
C GLY A 2 13.65 -6.49 10.83
N ALA A 3 14.33 -5.47 10.31
CA ALA A 3 14.48 -4.21 11.02
C ALA A 3 13.07 -3.67 11.31
N SER A 4 12.77 -3.41 12.60
CA SER A 4 11.55 -2.69 12.95
C SER A 4 11.63 -1.32 12.30
N LEU A 5 10.71 -1.04 11.40
CA LEU A 5 10.57 0.29 10.82
C LEU A 5 10.31 1.27 11.97
N PRO A 6 11.07 2.37 12.08
CA PRO A 6 10.93 3.29 13.21
C PRO A 6 9.53 3.89 13.22
N ASP A 7 8.93 4.01 14.41
CA ASP A 7 7.70 4.77 14.61
C ASP A 7 8.00 6.24 14.29
N GLN A 8 7.29 6.81 13.31
CA GLN A 8 7.50 8.20 12.91
C GLN A 8 6.25 9.01 13.22
N LYS A 9 6.21 9.48 14.46
CA LYS A 9 5.16 10.35 14.94
C LYS A 9 5.20 11.70 14.19
N PRO A 10 4.13 12.10 13.51
CA PRO A 10 4.09 13.40 12.85
C PRO A 10 4.13 14.55 13.86
N ASN A 11 4.66 15.69 13.40
CA ASN A 11 4.60 16.95 14.14
C ASN A 11 3.20 17.54 14.02
N GLY A 12 2.22 17.01 14.77
CA GLY A 12 0.85 17.50 14.74
C GLY A 12 -0.17 16.54 15.33
N ALA A 13 -1.45 16.86 15.15
CA ALA A 13 -2.54 15.96 15.48
C ALA A 13 -2.53 14.77 14.52
N ALA A 14 -2.48 13.57 15.08
CA ALA A 14 -2.65 12.33 14.36
C ALA A 14 -3.34 11.31 15.26
N GLU A 15 -4.16 10.47 14.66
CA GLU A 15 -4.72 9.31 15.31
C GLU A 15 -3.66 8.22 15.44
N GLU A 16 -3.49 7.68 16.64
CA GLU A 16 -2.57 6.59 16.92
C GLU A 16 -3.28 5.25 16.75
N ILE A 17 -2.78 4.41 15.85
CA ILE A 17 -3.41 3.15 15.47
C ILE A 17 -2.41 2.03 15.69
N ALA A 18 -2.68 1.15 16.65
CA ALA A 18 -1.95 -0.09 16.80
C ALA A 18 -2.30 -1.02 15.62
N HIS A 19 -1.32 -1.33 14.77
CA HIS A 19 -1.52 -2.18 13.61
C HIS A 19 -0.71 -3.46 13.70
N THR A 20 -1.40 -4.60 13.59
CA THR A 20 -0.77 -5.93 13.55
C THR A 20 -0.85 -6.48 12.13
N TYR A 21 0.31 -6.81 11.59
CA TYR A 21 0.47 -7.40 10.27
C TYR A 21 0.18 -8.90 10.27
N HIS A 22 0.07 -9.46 9.07
CA HIS A 22 -0.21 -10.89 8.88
C HIS A 22 0.90 -11.80 9.43
N ASP A 23 2.15 -11.34 9.45
CA ASP A 23 3.28 -12.08 10.01
C ASP A 23 3.37 -12.01 11.55
N GLY A 24 2.40 -11.35 12.20
CA GLY A 24 2.34 -11.16 13.65
C GLY A 24 3.20 -10.00 14.16
N THR A 25 3.93 -9.30 13.29
CA THR A 25 4.60 -8.06 13.69
C THR A 25 3.57 -6.96 13.94
N SER A 26 3.85 -6.06 14.88
CA SER A 26 3.00 -4.92 15.16
C SER A 26 3.82 -3.63 15.12
N ARG A 27 3.18 -2.55 14.68
CA ARG A 27 3.74 -1.20 14.78
C ARG A 27 2.66 -0.21 15.15
N VAL A 28 3.08 0.95 15.65
CA VAL A 28 2.18 2.09 15.84
C VAL A 28 2.15 2.89 14.54
N LEU A 29 0.94 3.13 14.05
CA LEU A 29 0.68 3.99 12.90
C LEU A 29 0.10 5.31 13.36
N TYR A 30 0.39 6.34 12.59
CA TYR A 30 -0.16 7.68 12.79
C TYR A 30 -0.91 8.07 11.53
N ASP A 31 -2.21 8.34 11.63
CA ASP A 31 -3.01 8.90 10.53
C ASP A 31 -3.41 10.34 10.87
N THR A 32 -2.92 11.29 10.07
CA THR A 32 -3.24 12.71 10.17
C THR A 32 -4.61 13.03 9.55
N ASN A 33 -5.22 12.09 8.83
CA ASN A 33 -6.39 12.26 7.99
C ASN A 33 -6.22 13.30 6.86
N ILE A 34 -4.97 13.69 6.56
CA ILE A 34 -4.65 14.63 5.48
C ILE A 34 -4.37 13.82 4.20
N GLU A 35 -5.18 14.03 3.16
CA GLU A 35 -4.94 13.45 1.84
C GLU A 35 -3.88 14.27 1.06
N ARG A 36 -2.80 13.61 0.64
CA ARG A 36 -1.86 14.14 -0.35
C ARG A 36 -2.42 13.96 -1.76
N PRO A 37 -2.39 15.01 -2.60
CA PRO A 37 -2.80 14.88 -3.99
C PRO A 37 -1.86 13.96 -4.74
N TYR A 38 -2.44 13.08 -5.57
CA TYR A 38 -1.66 12.26 -6.50
C TYR A 38 -0.86 13.17 -7.47
N PRO A 39 0.44 12.91 -7.72
CA PRO A 39 1.26 13.76 -8.57
C PRO A 39 0.83 13.69 -10.04
N ASP A 40 0.43 14.83 -10.59
CA ASP A 40 -0.04 14.91 -11.97
C ASP A 40 1.06 14.57 -12.98
N GLY A 41 0.68 13.82 -14.03
CA GLY A 41 1.59 13.42 -15.10
C GLY A 41 2.63 12.36 -14.72
N LYS A 42 2.66 11.89 -13.46
CA LYS A 42 3.57 10.83 -13.02
C LYS A 42 2.82 9.50 -12.89
N LEU A 43 3.55 8.39 -13.07
CA LEU A 43 3.11 7.06 -12.64
C LEU A 43 3.94 6.67 -11.42
N ILE A 44 3.29 6.07 -10.43
CA ILE A 44 3.99 5.45 -9.30
C ILE A 44 4.20 3.98 -9.64
N VAL A 45 5.45 3.54 -9.57
CA VAL A 45 5.84 2.18 -9.97
C VAL A 45 6.65 1.54 -8.86
N SER A 46 6.33 0.29 -8.54
CA SER A 46 7.18 -0.57 -7.72
C SER A 46 7.27 -1.98 -8.29
N ARG A 47 8.34 -2.67 -7.91
CA ARG A 47 8.48 -4.12 -8.10
C ARG A 47 8.73 -4.78 -6.76
N THR A 48 8.18 -5.97 -6.60
CA THR A 48 8.47 -6.84 -5.47
C THR A 48 9.03 -8.18 -5.92
N ASP A 49 9.66 -8.90 -5.00
CA ASP A 49 9.84 -10.35 -5.12
C ASP A 49 8.51 -11.09 -4.87
N LEU A 50 8.58 -12.42 -4.71
CA LEU A 50 7.43 -13.29 -4.47
C LEU A 50 6.82 -13.13 -3.08
N ASP A 51 7.60 -12.69 -2.10
CA ASP A 51 7.17 -12.46 -0.71
C ASP A 51 6.61 -11.03 -0.52
N GLY A 52 6.61 -10.21 -1.57
CA GLY A 52 6.11 -8.85 -1.54
C GLY A 52 7.13 -7.83 -1.02
N MET A 53 8.40 -8.20 -0.93
CA MET A 53 9.48 -7.28 -0.55
C MET A 53 9.85 -6.41 -1.75
N LEU A 54 9.93 -5.10 -1.52
CA LEU A 54 10.24 -4.11 -2.54
C LEU A 54 11.66 -4.32 -3.06
N THR A 55 11.79 -4.57 -4.36
CA THR A 55 13.07 -4.72 -5.08
C THR A 55 13.38 -3.52 -5.95
N HIS A 56 12.39 -2.67 -6.22
CA HIS A 56 12.55 -1.43 -6.98
C HIS A 56 11.37 -0.49 -6.71
N VAL A 57 11.66 0.80 -6.66
CA VAL A 57 10.69 1.90 -6.63
C VAL A 57 11.17 3.02 -7.54
N ASN A 58 10.26 3.83 -8.07
CA ASN A 58 10.64 5.02 -8.84
C ASN A 58 10.55 6.30 -8.00
N ASP A 59 11.11 7.40 -8.53
CA ASP A 59 11.13 8.70 -7.84
C ASP A 59 9.75 9.18 -7.39
N ALA A 60 8.71 8.96 -8.20
CA ALA A 60 7.35 9.34 -7.85
C ALA A 60 6.83 8.59 -6.62
N PHE A 61 7.25 7.34 -6.42
CA PHE A 61 6.95 6.56 -5.23
C PHE A 61 7.64 7.13 -3.99
N VAL A 62 8.95 7.39 -4.11
CA VAL A 62 9.77 7.98 -3.04
C VAL A 62 9.17 9.31 -2.59
N GLU A 63 8.93 10.21 -3.55
CA GLU A 63 8.38 11.55 -3.32
C GLU A 63 7.01 11.52 -2.62
N ILE A 64 6.04 10.75 -3.15
CA ILE A 64 4.68 10.76 -2.59
C ILE A 64 4.63 10.08 -1.22
N SER A 65 5.39 8.99 -1.02
CA SER A 65 5.36 8.22 0.22
C SER A 65 6.12 8.89 1.36
N GLY A 66 7.10 9.75 1.04
CA GLY A 66 7.98 10.38 2.01
C GLY A 66 9.09 9.48 2.54
N TYR A 67 9.15 8.22 2.12
CA TYR A 67 10.28 7.34 2.41
C TYR A 67 11.39 7.53 1.38
N SER A 68 12.64 7.42 1.82
CA SER A 68 13.77 7.30 0.89
C SER A 68 13.78 5.92 0.22
N GLU A 69 14.46 5.80 -0.92
CA GLU A 69 14.63 4.51 -1.60
C GLU A 69 15.29 3.48 -0.67
N ASP A 70 16.35 3.87 0.05
CA ASP A 70 17.06 2.99 0.99
C ASP A 70 16.17 2.47 2.13
N GLU A 71 15.17 3.25 2.55
CA GLU A 71 14.17 2.83 3.53
C GLU A 71 13.10 1.91 2.93
N LEU A 72 12.88 1.95 1.61
CA LEU A 72 11.86 1.17 0.92
C LEU A 72 12.39 -0.18 0.45
N ILE A 73 13.61 -0.22 -0.10
CA ILE A 73 14.18 -1.45 -0.66
C ILE A 73 14.37 -2.51 0.44
N GLY A 74 13.91 -3.73 0.15
CA GLY A 74 13.92 -4.85 1.08
C GLY A 74 12.79 -4.83 2.12
N GLN A 75 11.95 -3.80 2.14
CA GLN A 75 10.76 -3.73 3.01
C GLN A 75 9.54 -4.33 2.32
N PRO A 76 8.60 -4.90 3.09
CA PRO A 76 7.34 -5.37 2.52
C PRO A 76 6.51 -4.19 2.02
N GLN A 77 5.85 -4.34 0.87
CA GLN A 77 5.00 -3.27 0.32
C GLN A 77 3.84 -2.87 1.27
N SER A 78 3.50 -3.71 2.26
CA SER A 78 2.55 -3.41 3.33
C SER A 78 3.00 -2.27 4.26
N ILE A 79 4.25 -1.81 4.20
CA ILE A 79 4.72 -0.60 4.89
C ILE A 79 3.84 0.63 4.61
N LEU A 80 3.18 0.68 3.46
CA LEU A 80 2.31 1.79 3.07
C LEU A 80 0.83 1.49 3.29
N ARG A 81 0.49 0.32 3.83
CA ARG A 81 -0.90 -0.07 3.98
C ARG A 81 -1.58 0.86 4.98
N HIS A 82 -2.64 1.50 4.53
CA HIS A 82 -3.51 2.26 5.40
C HIS A 82 -4.41 1.32 6.24
N PRO A 83 -4.62 1.58 7.54
CA PRO A 83 -5.52 0.78 8.39
C PRO A 83 -6.94 0.59 7.83
N ASP A 84 -7.51 1.64 7.23
CA ASP A 84 -8.82 1.57 6.55
C ASP A 84 -8.93 0.54 5.42
N MET A 85 -7.82 0.01 4.89
CA MET A 85 -7.87 -0.99 3.82
C MET A 85 -8.31 -2.35 4.39
N PRO A 86 -9.46 -2.90 3.96
CA PRO A 86 -9.99 -4.15 4.49
C PRO A 86 -9.04 -5.32 4.25
N ARG A 87 -9.05 -6.31 5.16
CA ARG A 87 -8.24 -7.52 5.00
C ARG A 87 -8.66 -8.29 3.75
N ALA A 88 -9.96 -8.33 3.45
CA ALA A 88 -10.51 -8.97 2.26
C ALA A 88 -9.95 -8.37 0.96
N ALA A 89 -9.79 -7.04 0.86
CA ALA A 89 -9.25 -6.40 -0.33
C ALA A 89 -7.78 -6.77 -0.58
N TYR A 90 -6.99 -6.91 0.50
CA TYR A 90 -5.60 -7.34 0.39
C TYR A 90 -5.48 -8.83 0.08
N LYS A 91 -6.38 -9.66 0.65
CA LYS A 91 -6.47 -11.08 0.32
C LYS A 91 -6.77 -11.28 -1.17
N ASP A 92 -7.77 -10.56 -1.70
CA ASP A 92 -8.15 -10.59 -3.11
C ASP A 92 -6.96 -10.24 -4.04
N LEU A 93 -6.16 -9.24 -3.67
CA LEU A 93 -4.92 -8.90 -4.38
C LEU A 93 -3.98 -10.11 -4.47
N TRP A 94 -3.65 -10.74 -3.33
CA TRP A 94 -2.70 -11.84 -3.30
C TRP A 94 -3.21 -13.09 -3.98
N ASP A 95 -4.45 -13.49 -3.69
CA ASP A 95 -5.10 -14.63 -4.34
C ASP A 95 -5.05 -14.47 -5.87
N THR A 96 -5.32 -13.26 -6.38
CA THR A 96 -5.33 -12.96 -7.82
C THR A 96 -3.93 -13.07 -8.43
N VAL A 97 -2.93 -12.39 -7.85
CA VAL A 97 -1.59 -12.32 -8.47
C VAL A 97 -0.82 -13.63 -8.30
N GLN A 98 -1.05 -14.38 -7.22
CA GLN A 98 -0.48 -15.71 -7.00
C GLN A 98 -1.10 -16.74 -7.96
N ALA A 99 -2.36 -16.57 -8.36
CA ALA A 99 -2.98 -17.35 -9.43
C ALA A 99 -2.47 -16.98 -10.83
N GLY A 100 -1.49 -16.10 -10.96
CA GLY A 100 -0.93 -15.65 -12.24
C GLY A 100 -1.80 -14.62 -12.97
N ASN A 101 -2.83 -14.08 -12.32
CA ASN A 101 -3.73 -13.11 -12.92
C ASN A 101 -3.31 -11.68 -12.60
N LYS A 102 -3.81 -10.74 -13.41
CA LYS A 102 -3.68 -9.30 -13.16
C LYS A 102 -4.71 -8.87 -12.14
N TRP A 103 -4.27 -8.11 -11.14
CA TRP A 103 -5.15 -7.47 -10.17
C TRP A 103 -5.27 -5.97 -10.42
N HIS A 104 -6.40 -5.39 -10.04
CA HIS A 104 -6.60 -3.95 -10.04
C HIS A 104 -7.63 -3.52 -9.00
N GLY A 105 -7.36 -2.39 -8.35
CA GLY A 105 -8.21 -1.87 -7.29
C GLY A 105 -7.81 -0.47 -6.83
N TYR A 106 -8.69 0.15 -6.05
CA TYR A 106 -8.41 1.41 -5.37
C TYR A 106 -7.69 1.11 -4.06
N VAL A 107 -6.61 1.82 -3.77
CA VAL A 107 -5.82 1.59 -2.57
C VAL A 107 -5.54 2.92 -1.89
N LYS A 108 -5.91 3.01 -0.60
CA LYS A 108 -5.49 4.06 0.31
C LYS A 108 -4.13 3.66 0.89
N ASN A 109 -3.13 4.51 0.74
CA ASN A 109 -1.78 4.29 1.24
C ASN A 109 -1.45 5.33 2.30
N LEU A 110 -0.73 4.93 3.34
CA LEU A 110 -0.21 5.78 4.40
C LEU A 110 1.23 6.18 4.09
N CYS A 111 1.52 7.47 4.17
CA CYS A 111 2.85 8.05 4.04
C CYS A 111 3.62 7.99 5.36
N LYS A 112 4.94 8.20 5.26
CA LYS A 112 5.86 8.23 6.39
C LYS A 112 5.49 9.28 7.47
N ASP A 113 4.92 10.41 7.04
CA ASP A 113 4.48 11.49 7.94
C ASP A 113 3.02 11.34 8.41
N GLY A 114 2.40 10.19 8.17
CA GLY A 114 1.01 9.93 8.54
C GLY A 114 -0.05 10.62 7.68
N SER A 115 0.31 11.34 6.63
CA SER A 115 -0.67 11.69 5.59
C SER A 115 -1.01 10.46 4.74
N HIS A 116 -2.05 10.51 3.93
CA HIS A 116 -2.44 9.39 3.07
C HIS A 116 -2.64 9.81 1.62
N TYR A 117 -2.60 8.85 0.70
CA TYR A 117 -2.93 9.10 -0.70
C TYR A 117 -3.66 7.92 -1.31
N TRP A 118 -4.48 8.22 -2.32
CA TRP A 118 -5.22 7.23 -3.08
C TRP A 118 -4.55 6.94 -4.42
N VAL A 119 -4.62 5.69 -4.83
CA VAL A 119 -4.22 5.25 -6.17
C VAL A 119 -5.25 4.32 -6.77
N TYR A 120 -5.31 4.27 -8.10
CA TYR A 120 -5.82 3.10 -8.79
C TYR A 120 -4.63 2.25 -9.22
N ALA A 121 -4.47 1.09 -8.58
CA ALA A 121 -3.35 0.20 -8.77
C ALA A 121 -3.69 -0.89 -9.80
N THR A 122 -2.70 -1.28 -10.58
CA THR A 122 -2.69 -2.49 -11.39
C THR A 122 -1.45 -3.28 -11.02
N VAL A 123 -1.63 -4.53 -10.60
CA VAL A 123 -0.54 -5.43 -10.20
C VAL A 123 -0.49 -6.61 -11.15
N VAL A 124 0.69 -6.90 -11.68
CA VAL A 124 0.93 -7.99 -12.63
C VAL A 124 2.04 -8.91 -12.14
N PRO A 125 1.91 -10.24 -12.32
CA PRO A 125 3.01 -11.17 -12.10
C PRO A 125 4.09 -10.97 -13.17
N ASN A 126 5.34 -10.94 -12.74
CA ASN A 126 6.50 -10.92 -13.61
C ASN A 126 6.90 -12.37 -13.89
N VAL A 127 6.78 -12.83 -15.13
CA VAL A 127 7.07 -14.23 -15.51
C VAL A 127 8.42 -14.33 -16.22
N ARG A 128 9.28 -15.24 -15.77
CA ARG A 128 10.53 -15.62 -16.45
C ARG A 128 10.58 -17.13 -16.62
N ARG A 129 10.83 -17.59 -17.84
CA ARG A 129 10.89 -19.03 -18.18
C ARG A 129 9.66 -19.84 -17.73
N GLY A 130 8.48 -19.22 -17.74
CA GLY A 130 7.22 -19.86 -17.32
C GLY A 130 6.93 -19.80 -15.83
N GLU A 131 7.84 -19.25 -15.01
CA GLU A 131 7.67 -19.13 -13.56
C GLU A 131 7.52 -17.66 -13.15
N THR A 132 6.62 -17.39 -12.20
CA THR A 132 6.51 -16.06 -11.59
C THR A 132 7.73 -15.81 -10.72
N VAL A 133 8.37 -14.65 -10.88
CA VAL A 133 9.59 -14.26 -10.13
C VAL A 133 9.38 -13.01 -9.25
N GLY A 134 8.15 -12.51 -9.18
CA GLY A 134 7.76 -11.33 -8.41
C GLY A 134 6.62 -10.58 -9.06
N TYR A 135 6.34 -9.36 -8.60
CA TYR A 135 5.19 -8.59 -9.05
C TYR A 135 5.58 -7.16 -9.40
N THR A 136 4.91 -6.58 -10.40
CA THR A 136 5.05 -5.14 -10.72
C THR A 136 3.72 -4.46 -10.45
N SER A 137 3.75 -3.37 -9.69
CA SER A 137 2.61 -2.49 -9.45
C SER A 137 2.79 -1.19 -10.25
N VAL A 138 1.80 -0.86 -11.08
CA VAL A 138 1.69 0.45 -11.72
C VAL A 138 0.45 1.13 -11.17
N ARG A 139 0.61 2.34 -10.67
CA ARG A 139 -0.44 3.10 -10.00
C ARG A 139 -0.64 4.40 -10.75
N ARG A 140 -1.91 4.74 -11.02
CA ARG A 140 -2.30 5.97 -11.69
C ARG A 140 -3.21 6.83 -10.81
N LYS A 141 -3.40 8.08 -11.24
CA LYS A 141 -4.35 9.01 -10.61
C LYS A 141 -5.74 8.35 -10.50
N PRO A 142 -6.31 8.23 -9.30
CA PRO A 142 -7.65 7.69 -9.11
C PRO A 142 -8.72 8.71 -9.49
N SER A 143 -9.93 8.23 -9.84
CA SER A 143 -11.10 9.10 -9.97
C SER A 143 -11.65 9.48 -8.59
N ARG A 144 -11.93 10.77 -8.36
CA ARG A 144 -12.50 11.26 -7.09
C ARG A 144 -13.82 10.57 -6.74
N SER A 145 -14.74 10.43 -7.69
CA SER A 145 -16.03 9.74 -7.47
C SER A 145 -15.87 8.25 -7.15
N LYS A 146 -14.80 7.62 -7.63
CA LYS A 146 -14.52 6.21 -7.34
C LYS A 146 -13.82 6.03 -5.99
N ILE A 147 -13.02 7.01 -5.56
CA ILE A 147 -12.49 7.06 -4.19
C ILE A 147 -13.64 7.13 -3.20
N GLU A 148 -14.59 8.06 -3.39
CA GLU A 148 -15.75 8.21 -2.51
C GLU A 148 -16.55 6.91 -2.40
N ALA A 149 -16.81 6.24 -3.53
CA ALA A 149 -17.48 4.94 -3.53
C ALA A 149 -16.65 3.84 -2.82
N ALA A 150 -15.34 3.80 -3.05
CA ALA A 150 -14.45 2.83 -2.40
C ALA A 150 -14.37 3.06 -0.89
N THR A 151 -14.35 4.31 -0.42
CA THR A 151 -14.37 4.64 1.01
C THR A 151 -15.60 4.07 1.70
N VAL A 152 -16.79 4.25 1.11
CA VAL A 152 -18.03 3.69 1.68
C VAL A 152 -17.99 2.16 1.68
N GLN A 153 -17.55 1.55 0.57
CA GLN A 153 -17.46 0.10 0.46
C GLN A 153 -16.47 -0.50 1.47
N TYR A 154 -15.31 0.12 1.66
CA TYR A 154 -14.28 -0.37 2.58
C TYR A 154 -14.69 -0.21 4.04
N ALA A 155 -15.37 0.88 4.40
CA ALA A 155 -15.95 1.03 5.73
C ALA A 155 -16.96 -0.09 6.05
N GLN A 156 -17.83 -0.44 5.09
CA GLN A 156 -18.77 -1.55 5.25
C GLN A 156 -18.07 -2.91 5.37
N MET A 157 -17.02 -3.15 4.58
CA MET A 157 -16.23 -4.38 4.68
C MET A 157 -15.56 -4.51 6.04
N ASN A 158 -14.95 -3.44 6.57
CA ASN A 158 -14.32 -3.46 7.89
C ASN A 158 -15.33 -3.76 9.00
N GLN A 159 -16.52 -3.14 8.97
CA GLN A 159 -17.59 -3.44 9.93
C GLN A 159 -18.00 -4.92 9.90
N ASN A 160 -18.01 -5.54 8.73
CA ASN A 160 -18.31 -6.97 8.57
C ASN A 160 -17.14 -7.89 8.99
N GLU A 161 -15.91 -7.39 9.04
CA GLU A 161 -14.73 -8.14 9.52
C GLU A 161 -14.63 -8.13 11.05
N GLU A 162 -15.26 -7.15 11.72
CA GLU A 162 -15.27 -6.98 13.18
C GLU A 162 -16.44 -7.68 13.89
N GLY A 163 -17.52 -8.00 13.16
CA GLY A 163 -18.72 -8.69 13.67
C GLY A 163 -18.66 -10.20 13.51
#